data_AF-A0A7W8NRG1-F1
#
_entry.id   AF-A0A7W8NRG1-F1
#
_cell.length_a   1.000
_cell.length_b   1.000
_cell.length_c   1.000
_cell.angle_alpha   90.00
_cell.angle_beta   90.00
_cell.angle_gamma   90.00
#
_symmetry.space_group_name_H-M   'P 1'
#
loop_
_entity.id
_entity.type
_entity.pdbx_description
1 polymer ?
#
loop_
_entity_poly.entity_id
_entity_poly.type
_entity_poly.pdbx_seq_one_letter_code
_entity_poly.pdbx_strand_id
1 'polypeptide(L)'
;MTARTAGFTLIELLVALALGLVILLVASDLLISSSRSASDLQGRNDLLQESQIAQNYMVAQLREAAYVFPEGTTLALGAGATTTPPGESAWRVGDDTWPVVAVVRPPRRVGTPCVLPSGVTDPDACYQFLAYYPLPRDTWVGAVSGADDPGPDAANGGRWVLVEYRSTYPAAPPLSLLPGGSGGAYTPPPGGAARLLLDYVQPPALALPGTPPLFTVTNLNGGPWRQTPGDISVTVNLAVSRRIGRQDVTVPNRGADAAGSVTTVGTVPRNLGKLPN
;
A
#
# COMPACT_ATOMS: atom_id res chain seq x y z
N MET A 1 -7.56 63.32 -53.87
CA MET A 1 -7.81 61.94 -53.40
C MET A 1 -8.43 62.02 -52.02
N THR A 2 -9.75 62.05 -51.93
CA THR A 2 -10.49 62.07 -50.67
C THR A 2 -10.65 60.63 -50.20
N ALA A 3 -9.90 60.24 -49.17
CA ALA A 3 -10.08 58.95 -48.51
C ALA A 3 -11.46 58.94 -47.84
N ARG A 4 -12.32 57.99 -48.22
CA ARG A 4 -13.57 57.72 -47.51
C ARG A 4 -13.21 57.12 -46.16
N THR A 5 -13.46 57.86 -45.08
CA THR A 5 -13.53 57.32 -43.73
C THR A 5 -14.82 56.50 -43.61
N ALA A 6 -14.70 55.17 -43.72
CA ALA A 6 -15.80 54.27 -43.40
C ALA A 6 -16.02 54.30 -41.88
N GLY A 7 -17.17 54.79 -41.44
CA GLY A 7 -17.56 54.77 -40.02
C GLY A 7 -17.92 53.35 -39.60
N PHE A 8 -17.33 52.90 -38.49
CA PHE A 8 -17.62 51.60 -37.90
C PHE A 8 -19.11 51.51 -37.55
N THR A 9 -19.82 50.51 -38.07
CA THR A 9 -21.24 50.36 -37.76
C THR A 9 -21.43 49.72 -36.39
N LEU A 10 -22.52 50.07 -35.68
CA LEU A 10 -22.86 49.48 -34.39
C LEU A 10 -23.02 47.94 -34.48
N ILE A 11 -23.43 47.45 -35.64
CA ILE A 11 -23.55 46.02 -35.95
C ILE A 11 -22.18 45.35 -36.04
N GLU A 12 -21.19 45.94 -36.70
CA GLU A 12 -19.82 45.40 -36.73
C GLU A 12 -19.21 45.29 -35.34
N LEU A 13 -19.45 46.29 -34.47
CA LEU A 13 -18.99 46.25 -33.09
C LEU A 13 -19.62 45.08 -32.33
N LEU A 14 -20.94 44.90 -32.44
CA LEU A 14 -21.66 43.80 -31.79
C LEU A 14 -21.20 42.43 -32.28
N VAL A 15 -20.97 42.28 -33.60
CA VAL A 15 -20.46 41.04 -34.18
C VAL A 15 -19.04 40.74 -33.68
N ALA A 16 -18.15 41.74 -33.65
CA ALA A 16 -16.80 41.57 -33.13
C ALA A 16 -16.78 41.18 -31.65
N LEU A 17 -17.66 41.78 -30.84
CA LEU A 17 -17.80 41.47 -29.41
C LEU A 17 -18.35 40.05 -29.20
N ALA A 18 -19.35 39.65 -29.98
CA ALA A 18 -19.91 38.30 -29.93
C ALA A 18 -18.86 37.25 -30.30
N LEU A 19 -18.09 37.47 -31.38
CA LEU A 19 -17.01 36.57 -31.79
C LEU A 19 -15.88 36.53 -30.74
N GLY A 20 -15.52 37.67 -30.16
CA GLY A 20 -14.54 37.75 -29.08
C GLY A 20 -14.95 36.92 -27.85
N LEU A 21 -16.23 36.99 -27.45
CA LEU A 21 -16.77 36.19 -26.35
C LEU A 21 -16.76 34.69 -26.65
N VAL A 22 -17.11 34.29 -27.87
CA VAL A 22 -17.07 32.88 -28.29
C VAL A 22 -15.64 32.34 -28.23
N ILE A 23 -14.66 33.09 -28.75
CA ILE A 23 -13.25 32.70 -28.70
C ILE A 23 -12.77 32.59 -27.25
N LEU A 24 -13.13 33.55 -26.39
CA LEU A 24 -12.74 33.55 -24.98
C LEU A 24 -13.34 32.35 -24.23
N LEU A 25 -14.58 31.95 -24.54
CA LEU A 25 -15.22 30.77 -23.98
C LEU A 25 -14.46 29.50 -24.36
N VAL A 26 -14.17 29.30 -25.65
CA VAL A 26 -13.41 28.13 -26.14
C VAL A 26 -12.00 28.08 -25.54
N ALA A 27 -11.32 29.23 -25.47
CA ALA A 27 -10.00 29.31 -24.85
C ALA A 27 -10.03 28.96 -23.35
N SER A 28 -11.09 29.39 -22.64
CA SER A 28 -11.29 29.07 -21.22
C SER A 28 -11.52 27.57 -21.01
N ASP A 29 -12.34 26.93 -21.84
CA ASP A 29 -12.58 25.49 -21.78
C ASP A 29 -11.32 24.67 -22.06
N LEU A 30 -10.52 25.09 -23.05
CA LEU A 30 -9.22 24.48 -23.36
C LEU A 30 -8.24 24.61 -22.18
N LEU A 31 -8.18 25.79 -21.56
CA LEU A 31 -7.30 26.03 -20.41
C LEU A 31 -7.71 25.17 -19.20
N ILE A 32 -9.01 25.09 -18.91
CA ILE A 32 -9.54 24.25 -17.83
C ILE A 32 -9.27 22.77 -18.10
N SER A 33 -9.50 22.33 -19.34
CA SER A 33 -9.23 20.94 -19.76
C SER A 33 -7.74 20.59 -19.62
N SER A 34 -6.86 21.47 -20.10
CA SER A 34 -5.40 21.32 -19.99
C SER A 34 -4.94 21.28 -18.54
N SER A 35 -5.45 22.19 -17.70
CA SER A 35 -5.15 22.22 -16.27
C SER A 35 -5.60 20.94 -15.56
N ARG A 36 -6.80 20.43 -15.85
CA ARG A 36 -7.29 19.16 -15.28
C ARG A 36 -6.45 17.97 -15.73
N SER A 37 -6.10 17.92 -17.00
CA SER A 37 -5.23 16.87 -17.56
C SER A 37 -3.86 16.88 -16.89
N ALA A 38 -3.26 18.07 -16.71
CA ALA A 38 -1.99 18.22 -16.01
C ALA A 38 -2.07 17.74 -14.56
N SER A 39 -3.14 18.08 -13.83
CA SER A 39 -3.34 17.61 -12.45
C SER A 39 -3.57 16.10 -12.36
N ASP A 40 -4.29 15.49 -13.32
CA ASP A 40 -4.47 14.03 -13.39
C ASP A 40 -3.15 13.31 -13.67
N LEU A 41 -2.39 13.78 -14.66
CA LEU A 41 -1.09 13.21 -15.00
C LEU A 41 -0.10 13.32 -13.84
N GLN A 42 -0.08 14.47 -13.15
CA GLN A 42 0.73 14.65 -11.96
C GLN A 42 0.32 13.66 -10.87
N GLY A 43 -0.98 13.58 -10.55
CA GLY A 43 -1.49 12.65 -9.54
C GLY A 43 -1.20 11.18 -9.86
N ARG A 44 -1.27 10.78 -11.13
CA ARG A 44 -0.88 9.44 -11.57
C ARG A 44 0.61 9.18 -11.39
N ASN A 45 1.45 10.14 -11.74
CA ASN A 45 2.90 10.00 -11.60
C ASN A 45 3.32 9.88 -10.13
N ASP A 46 2.71 10.68 -9.25
CA ASP A 46 2.95 10.63 -7.81
C ASP A 46 2.55 9.24 -7.25
N LEU A 47 1.34 8.77 -7.57
CA LEU A 47 0.85 7.45 -7.17
C LEU A 47 1.72 6.30 -7.71
N LEU A 48 2.15 6.39 -8.97
CA LEU A 48 3.05 5.41 -9.59
C LEU A 48 4.38 5.34 -8.82
N GLN A 49 4.99 6.50 -8.57
CA GLN A 49 6.27 6.60 -7.88
C GLN A 49 6.16 6.06 -6.45
N GLU A 50 5.16 6.49 -5.67
CA GLU A 50 4.95 6.03 -4.31
C GLU A 50 4.68 4.52 -4.25
N SER A 51 3.84 4.00 -5.15
CA SER A 51 3.55 2.56 -5.19
C SER A 51 4.80 1.73 -5.51
N GLN A 52 5.67 2.19 -6.42
CA GLN A 52 6.92 1.50 -6.76
C GLN A 52 7.90 1.51 -5.59
N ILE A 53 8.02 2.64 -4.89
CA ILE A 53 8.88 2.75 -3.70
C ILE A 53 8.38 1.77 -2.61
N ALA A 54 7.09 1.78 -2.32
CA ALA A 54 6.49 0.89 -1.32
C ALA A 54 6.65 -0.60 -1.68
N GLN A 55 6.40 -0.97 -2.95
CA GLN A 55 6.58 -2.34 -3.42
C GLN A 55 8.05 -2.80 -3.29
N ASN A 56 9.00 -1.99 -3.78
CA ASN A 56 10.42 -2.32 -3.70
C ASN A 56 10.87 -2.46 -2.25
N TYR A 57 10.37 -1.60 -1.35
CA TYR A 57 10.63 -1.69 0.08
C TYR A 57 10.10 -2.99 0.68
N MET A 58 8.81 -3.31 0.48
CA MET A 58 8.20 -4.55 1.01
C MET A 58 8.91 -5.78 0.47
N VAL A 59 9.14 -5.84 -0.84
CA VAL A 59 9.79 -6.97 -1.50
C VAL A 59 11.19 -7.18 -0.94
N ALA A 60 11.94 -6.10 -0.65
CA ALA A 60 13.22 -6.21 0.02
C ALA A 60 13.09 -6.81 1.43
N GLN A 61 12.12 -6.37 2.24
CA GLN A 61 11.89 -6.93 3.58
C GLN A 61 11.46 -8.40 3.54
N LEU A 62 10.51 -8.73 2.67
CA LEU A 62 9.99 -10.08 2.49
C LEU A 62 11.08 -11.02 1.96
N ARG A 63 11.95 -10.55 1.06
CA ARG A 63 13.08 -11.34 0.55
C ARG A 63 14.09 -11.70 1.64
N GLU A 64 14.23 -10.88 2.65
CA GLU A 64 15.12 -11.12 3.79
C GLU A 64 14.50 -12.03 4.86
N ALA A 65 13.22 -12.39 4.75
CA ALA A 65 12.53 -13.19 5.77
C ALA A 65 13.24 -14.52 6.04
N ALA A 66 13.38 -14.84 7.34
CA ALA A 66 13.82 -16.12 7.86
C ALA A 66 12.64 -17.06 8.15
N TYR A 67 11.42 -16.52 8.20
CA TYR A 67 10.19 -17.26 8.38
C TYR A 67 9.03 -16.52 7.73
N VAL A 68 8.16 -17.23 7.02
CA VAL A 68 6.88 -16.70 6.51
C VAL A 68 5.74 -17.40 7.21
N PHE A 69 4.76 -16.64 7.72
CA PHE A 69 3.60 -17.24 8.36
C PHE A 69 2.68 -17.89 7.31
N PRO A 70 2.28 -19.16 7.50
CA PRO A 70 1.43 -19.87 6.55
C PRO A 70 0.01 -19.31 6.52
N GLU A 71 -0.69 -19.59 5.43
CA GLU A 71 -2.14 -19.36 5.33
C GLU A 71 -2.89 -20.05 6.47
N GLY A 72 -3.99 -19.43 6.90
CA GLY A 72 -4.77 -19.88 8.05
C GLY A 72 -4.20 -19.46 9.40
N THR A 73 -3.03 -18.82 9.46
CA THR A 73 -2.52 -18.22 10.70
C THR A 73 -3.40 -17.05 11.14
N THR A 74 -3.81 -17.04 12.41
CA THR A 74 -4.52 -15.93 13.04
C THR A 74 -3.56 -15.09 13.87
N LEU A 75 -3.36 -13.83 13.49
CA LEU A 75 -2.42 -12.89 14.10
C LEU A 75 -3.16 -11.91 15.02
N ALA A 76 -2.81 -11.91 16.30
CA ALA A 76 -3.28 -10.93 17.29
C ALA A 76 -2.27 -9.79 17.43
N LEU A 77 -2.34 -8.78 16.54
CA LEU A 77 -1.38 -7.67 16.49
C LEU A 77 -1.57 -6.59 17.58
N GLY A 78 -2.70 -6.64 18.29
CA GLY A 78 -3.10 -5.67 19.30
C GLY A 78 -4.62 -5.45 19.27
N ALA A 79 -5.09 -4.55 20.13
CA ALA A 79 -6.50 -4.15 20.23
C ALA A 79 -6.72 -2.66 19.88
N GLY A 80 -5.71 -2.01 19.29
CA GLY A 80 -5.77 -0.59 18.92
C GLY A 80 -6.38 -0.39 17.54
N ALA A 81 -6.87 0.83 17.27
CA ALA A 81 -7.44 1.20 15.96
C ALA A 81 -6.46 1.04 14.79
N THR A 82 -5.15 1.08 15.06
CA THR A 82 -4.09 0.89 14.05
C THR A 82 -3.66 -0.56 13.87
N THR A 83 -4.18 -1.49 14.68
CA THR A 83 -3.72 -2.91 14.73
C THR A 83 -4.86 -3.92 14.67
N THR A 84 -6.12 -3.48 14.75
CA THR A 84 -7.30 -4.35 14.74
C THR A 84 -7.96 -4.31 13.36
N PRO A 85 -8.26 -5.45 12.73
CA PRO A 85 -8.99 -5.45 11.47
C PRO A 85 -10.42 -4.94 11.67
N PRO A 86 -10.98 -4.15 10.73
CA PRO A 86 -12.33 -3.63 10.87
C PRO A 86 -13.39 -4.74 10.90
N GLY A 87 -14.19 -4.76 11.97
CA GLY A 87 -15.30 -5.72 12.12
C GLY A 87 -14.86 -7.12 12.58
N GLU A 88 -13.57 -7.33 12.86
CA GLU A 88 -13.01 -8.62 13.25
C GLU A 88 -12.13 -8.49 14.50
N SER A 89 -11.76 -9.63 15.11
CA SER A 89 -10.94 -9.66 16.33
C SER A 89 -9.46 -9.94 16.09
N ALA A 90 -9.09 -10.46 14.91
CA ALA A 90 -7.71 -10.84 14.59
C ALA A 90 -7.50 -10.94 13.08
N TRP A 91 -6.27 -10.71 12.62
CA TRP A 91 -5.94 -10.82 11.21
C TRP A 91 -5.76 -12.28 10.82
N ARG A 92 -6.11 -12.65 9.59
CA ARG A 92 -5.90 -14.02 9.09
C ARG A 92 -5.10 -14.03 7.80
N VAL A 93 -3.98 -14.75 7.80
CA VAL A 93 -3.14 -14.89 6.60
C VAL A 93 -3.91 -15.70 5.55
N GLY A 94 -3.95 -15.19 4.32
CA GLY A 94 -4.75 -15.75 3.22
C GLY A 94 -6.23 -15.31 3.22
N ASP A 95 -6.59 -14.28 3.99
CA ASP A 95 -7.91 -13.65 3.89
C ASP A 95 -7.96 -12.66 2.70
N ASP A 96 -9.04 -12.69 1.93
CA ASP A 96 -9.22 -11.81 0.76
C ASP A 96 -9.86 -10.46 1.12
N THR A 97 -10.58 -10.38 2.24
CA THR A 97 -11.29 -9.18 2.70
C THR A 97 -10.36 -8.25 3.45
N TRP A 98 -9.55 -8.79 4.36
CA TRP A 98 -8.55 -8.06 5.14
C TRP A 98 -7.18 -8.73 5.00
N PRO A 99 -6.56 -8.62 3.80
CA PRO A 99 -5.36 -9.38 3.48
C PRO A 99 -4.18 -8.96 4.35
N VAL A 100 -3.54 -9.93 4.99
CA VAL A 100 -2.32 -9.75 5.77
C VAL A 100 -1.25 -10.72 5.32
N VAL A 101 0.00 -10.25 5.31
CA VAL A 101 1.17 -11.12 5.27
C VAL A 101 2.08 -10.80 6.44
N ALA A 102 2.64 -11.84 7.07
CA ALA A 102 3.56 -11.68 8.17
C ALA A 102 4.82 -12.51 7.97
N VAL A 103 5.93 -12.00 8.47
CA VAL A 103 7.25 -12.63 8.39
C VAL A 103 8.07 -12.36 9.65
N VAL A 104 9.09 -13.22 9.88
CA VAL A 104 10.19 -12.91 10.78
C VAL A 104 11.43 -12.61 9.96
N ARG A 105 12.03 -11.45 10.16
CA ARG A 105 13.30 -11.04 9.53
C ARG A 105 14.47 -11.23 10.51
N PRO A 106 15.63 -11.72 10.07
CA PRO A 106 16.81 -11.78 10.91
C PRO A 106 17.38 -10.38 11.23
N PRO A 107 18.28 -10.26 12.21
CA PRO A 107 19.05 -9.04 12.46
C PRO A 107 19.80 -8.60 11.21
N ARG A 108 19.81 -7.29 10.96
CA ARG A 108 20.65 -6.67 9.93
C ARG A 108 22.09 -6.52 10.40
N ARG A 109 22.28 -6.29 11.70
CA ARG A 109 23.58 -6.20 12.37
C ARG A 109 23.86 -7.47 13.14
N VAL A 110 24.71 -8.31 12.56
CA VAL A 110 25.19 -9.53 13.21
C VAL A 110 26.31 -9.21 14.21
N GLY A 111 26.38 -9.94 15.32
CA GLY A 111 27.42 -9.78 16.35
C GLY A 111 27.19 -8.64 17.34
N THR A 112 26.13 -7.84 17.16
CA THR A 112 25.68 -6.85 18.16
C THR A 112 24.54 -7.47 18.98
N PRO A 113 24.52 -7.33 20.31
CA PRO A 113 23.39 -7.81 21.11
C PRO A 113 22.15 -6.96 20.82
N CYS A 114 20.99 -7.60 20.73
CA CYS A 114 19.70 -6.92 20.51
C CYS A 114 19.41 -5.86 21.58
N VAL A 115 19.67 -6.19 22.85
CA VAL A 115 19.58 -5.26 23.98
C VAL A 115 20.99 -4.88 24.38
N LEU A 116 21.31 -3.59 24.27
CA LEU A 116 22.60 -3.03 24.67
C LEU A 116 22.70 -2.99 26.21
N PRO A 117 23.93 -2.92 26.79
CA PRO A 117 24.12 -2.83 28.24
C PRO A 117 23.41 -1.64 28.91
N SER A 118 23.12 -0.58 28.14
CA SER A 118 22.32 0.57 28.59
C SER A 118 20.82 0.28 28.72
N GLY A 119 20.36 -0.93 28.41
CA GLY A 119 18.95 -1.31 28.34
C GLY A 119 18.24 -0.86 27.06
N VAL A 120 18.96 -0.18 26.15
CA VAL A 120 18.41 0.27 24.87
C VAL A 120 18.39 -0.90 23.88
N THR A 121 17.24 -1.11 23.25
CA THR A 121 17.11 -2.10 22.16
C THR A 121 17.59 -1.48 20.85
N ASP A 122 18.55 -2.11 20.16
CA ASP A 122 18.91 -1.77 18.78
C ASP A 122 18.09 -2.67 17.84
N PRO A 123 17.03 -2.15 17.19
CA PRO A 123 16.16 -2.97 16.36
C PRO A 123 16.91 -3.66 15.21
N ASP A 124 18.01 -3.09 14.72
CA ASP A 124 18.80 -3.69 13.63
C ASP A 124 19.64 -4.89 14.11
N ALA A 125 19.91 -5.01 15.41
CA ALA A 125 20.58 -6.14 16.05
C ALA A 125 19.61 -7.25 16.50
N CYS A 126 18.30 -7.06 16.30
CA CYS A 126 17.27 -7.98 16.74
C CYS A 126 16.56 -8.69 15.58
N TYR A 127 15.96 -9.85 15.87
CA TYR A 127 14.96 -10.41 14.98
C TYR A 127 13.71 -9.53 15.01
N GLN A 128 13.07 -9.34 13.87
CA GLN A 128 11.87 -8.52 13.76
C GLN A 128 10.70 -9.33 13.25
N PHE A 129 9.58 -9.28 13.96
CA PHE A 129 8.30 -9.64 13.40
C PHE A 129 7.79 -8.44 12.60
N LEU A 130 7.41 -8.71 11.34
CA LEU A 130 6.80 -7.73 10.45
C LEU A 130 5.45 -8.27 10.00
N ALA A 131 4.43 -7.42 9.97
CA ALA A 131 3.17 -7.72 9.30
C ALA A 131 2.75 -6.54 8.43
N TYR A 132 2.32 -6.84 7.20
CA TYR A 132 1.78 -5.86 6.26
C TYR A 132 0.29 -6.11 6.09
N TYR A 133 -0.52 -5.08 6.30
CA TYR A 133 -1.97 -5.16 6.20
C TYR A 133 -2.59 -3.80 5.85
N PRO A 134 -3.76 -3.78 5.20
CA PRO A 134 -4.46 -2.56 4.91
C PRO A 134 -5.38 -2.15 6.06
N LEU A 135 -5.59 -0.85 6.25
CA LEU A 135 -6.67 -0.29 7.08
C LEU A 135 -7.45 0.77 6.31
N PRO A 136 -8.75 0.98 6.59
CA PRO A 136 -9.49 2.11 6.06
C PRO A 136 -8.80 3.43 6.44
N ARG A 137 -8.64 4.32 5.47
CA ARG A 137 -7.95 5.59 5.64
C ARG A 137 -8.58 6.45 6.74
N ASP A 138 -9.91 6.51 6.80
CA ASP A 138 -10.61 7.26 7.87
C ASP A 138 -10.34 6.70 9.26
N THR A 139 -10.23 5.37 9.39
CA THR A 139 -9.88 4.73 10.67
C THR A 139 -8.44 5.06 11.06
N TRP A 140 -7.52 5.05 10.10
CA TRP A 140 -6.11 5.38 10.33
C TRP A 140 -5.93 6.85 10.75
N VAL A 141 -6.41 7.79 9.93
CA VAL A 141 -6.29 9.24 10.18
C VAL A 141 -6.97 9.65 11.49
N GLY A 142 -8.06 8.97 11.89
CA GLY A 142 -8.69 9.20 13.18
C GLY A 142 -7.89 8.70 14.40
N ALA A 143 -6.86 7.87 14.18
CA ALA A 143 -6.12 7.18 15.23
C ALA A 143 -4.63 7.56 15.36
N VAL A 144 -4.05 8.18 14.33
CA VAL A 144 -2.61 8.54 14.31
C VAL A 144 -2.39 10.05 14.25
N SER A 145 -1.14 10.47 14.47
CA SER A 145 -0.70 11.86 14.30
C SER A 145 0.78 11.90 13.90
N GLY A 146 1.26 13.06 13.47
CA GLY A 146 2.68 13.26 13.16
C GLY A 146 3.07 12.63 11.81
N ALA A 147 4.23 11.96 11.76
CA ALA A 147 4.79 11.46 10.51
C ALA A 147 4.00 10.30 9.87
N ASP A 148 3.18 9.59 10.67
CA ASP A 148 2.34 8.50 10.20
C ASP A 148 0.96 8.98 9.73
N ASP A 149 0.62 10.26 9.92
CA ASP A 149 -0.65 10.85 9.48
C ASP A 149 -0.53 11.40 8.05
N PRO A 150 -1.20 10.79 7.04
CA PRO A 150 -1.18 11.30 5.66
C PRO A 150 -2.03 12.56 5.47
N GLY A 151 -2.69 13.04 6.54
CA GLY A 151 -3.51 14.24 6.54
C GLY A 151 -4.97 14.01 6.10
N PRO A 152 -5.81 15.04 6.22
CA PRO A 152 -7.23 14.95 5.93
C PRO A 152 -7.49 14.81 4.42
N ASP A 153 -8.27 13.80 4.02
CA ASP A 153 -8.79 13.63 2.66
C ASP A 153 -10.12 12.86 2.69
N ALA A 154 -11.20 13.56 3.05
CA ALA A 154 -12.53 12.97 3.20
C ALA A 154 -13.08 12.35 1.90
N ALA A 155 -12.62 12.81 0.72
CA ALA A 155 -13.04 12.23 -0.56
C ALA A 155 -12.50 10.81 -0.77
N ASN A 156 -11.45 10.44 -0.01
CA ASN A 156 -10.75 9.16 -0.10
C ASN A 156 -10.80 8.35 1.20
N GLY A 157 -11.71 8.67 2.12
CA GLY A 157 -11.82 8.00 3.41
C GLY A 157 -12.04 6.49 3.37
N GLY A 158 -12.74 6.02 2.32
CA GLY A 158 -12.97 4.60 2.03
C GLY A 158 -11.85 3.90 1.26
N ARG A 159 -10.77 4.60 0.89
CA ARG A 159 -9.55 3.94 0.39
C ARG A 159 -8.78 3.34 1.56
N TRP A 160 -7.83 2.46 1.25
CA TRP A 160 -6.99 1.87 2.28
C TRP A 160 -5.65 2.60 2.39
N VAL A 161 -5.11 2.60 3.60
CA VAL A 161 -3.68 2.77 3.83
C VAL A 161 -3.05 1.39 3.98
N LEU A 162 -1.83 1.22 3.49
CA LEU A 162 -1.02 0.05 3.79
C LEU A 162 -0.13 0.35 4.99
N VAL A 163 -0.12 -0.59 5.93
CA VAL A 163 0.50 -0.43 7.23
C VAL A 163 1.57 -1.51 7.40
N GLU A 164 2.70 -1.13 7.98
CA GLU A 164 3.71 -2.06 8.49
C GLU A 164 3.64 -2.08 10.02
N TYR A 165 3.30 -3.23 10.59
CA TYR A 165 3.47 -3.48 12.02
C TYR A 165 4.84 -4.12 12.26
N ARG A 166 5.55 -3.60 13.25
CA ARG A 166 6.85 -4.12 13.67
C ARG A 166 6.85 -4.41 15.15
N SER A 167 7.36 -5.58 15.53
CA SER A 167 7.77 -5.85 16.91
C SER A 167 9.10 -6.60 16.91
N THR A 168 9.73 -6.65 18.08
CA THR A 168 11.12 -7.07 18.21
C THR A 168 11.21 -8.32 19.07
N TYR A 169 11.96 -9.32 18.59
CA TYR A 169 12.37 -10.43 19.45
C TYR A 169 13.77 -10.16 20.01
N PRO A 170 13.96 -10.32 21.33
CA PRO A 170 15.27 -10.17 21.95
C PRO A 170 16.26 -11.26 21.54
N ALA A 171 15.74 -12.41 21.11
CA ALA A 171 16.49 -13.55 20.60
C ALA A 171 15.73 -14.17 19.40
N ALA A 172 16.36 -15.10 18.69
CA ALA A 172 15.66 -15.81 17.62
C ALA A 172 14.44 -16.57 18.19
N PRO A 173 13.24 -16.41 17.60
CA PRO A 173 12.07 -17.15 18.05
C PRO A 173 12.26 -18.64 17.77
N PRO A 174 11.99 -19.53 18.75
CA PRO A 174 12.04 -20.97 18.51
C PRO A 174 10.93 -21.38 17.55
N LEU A 175 11.22 -22.30 16.63
CA LEU A 175 10.26 -22.74 15.62
C LEU A 175 8.99 -23.36 16.22
N SER A 176 9.07 -23.95 17.42
CA SER A 176 7.93 -24.54 18.13
C SER A 176 6.87 -23.53 18.58
N LEU A 177 7.22 -22.25 18.69
CA LEU A 177 6.28 -21.17 19.02
C LEU A 177 5.68 -20.50 17.76
N LEU A 178 6.16 -20.87 16.57
CA LEU A 178 5.68 -20.33 15.31
C LEU A 178 4.68 -21.30 14.65
N PRO A 179 3.54 -20.83 14.11
CA PRO A 179 2.49 -21.70 13.54
C PRO A 179 2.97 -22.55 12.37
N GLY A 180 2.78 -23.87 12.45
CA GLY A 180 3.09 -24.78 11.34
C GLY A 180 2.14 -24.65 10.15
N GLY A 181 2.28 -25.55 9.16
CA GLY A 181 1.61 -25.44 7.85
C GLY A 181 0.09 -25.38 7.81
N SER A 182 -0.61 -25.71 8.89
CA SER A 182 -2.06 -25.53 9.00
C SER A 182 -2.47 -24.15 9.52
N GLY A 183 -1.51 -23.26 9.75
CA GLY A 183 -1.71 -22.05 10.53
C GLY A 183 -1.87 -22.36 12.02
N GLY A 184 -2.45 -21.39 12.74
CA GLY A 184 -2.62 -21.41 14.18
C GLY A 184 -2.76 -19.99 14.73
N ALA A 185 -3.13 -19.87 16.00
CA ALA A 185 -3.13 -18.58 16.67
C ALA A 185 -1.69 -18.15 16.96
N TYR A 186 -1.40 -16.87 16.76
CA TYR A 186 -0.10 -16.29 16.99
C TYR A 186 -0.21 -14.87 17.54
N THR A 187 0.57 -14.59 18.56
CA THR A 187 0.71 -13.25 19.14
C THR A 187 2.18 -12.85 19.03
N PRO A 188 2.50 -11.76 18.31
CA PRO A 188 3.86 -11.27 18.23
C PRO A 188 4.36 -10.74 19.59
N PRO A 189 5.68 -10.55 19.75
CA PRO A 189 6.23 -9.92 20.94
C PRO A 189 5.54 -8.58 21.27
N PRO A 190 5.40 -8.24 22.56
CA PRO A 190 4.80 -6.98 22.98
C PRO A 190 5.63 -5.78 22.55
N GLY A 191 5.02 -4.59 22.62
CA GLY A 191 5.70 -3.32 22.30
C GLY A 191 5.84 -3.05 20.81
N GLY A 192 5.10 -3.75 19.97
CA GLY A 192 5.07 -3.45 18.54
C GLY A 192 4.27 -2.19 18.21
N ALA A 193 4.57 -1.63 17.05
CA ALA A 193 3.94 -0.42 16.55
C ALA A 193 3.63 -0.55 15.05
N ALA A 194 2.49 -0.01 14.66
CA ALA A 194 2.05 0.14 13.28
C ALA A 194 2.56 1.47 12.70
N ARG A 195 3.00 1.47 11.45
CA ARG A 195 3.45 2.66 10.71
C ARG A 195 2.86 2.70 9.32
N LEU A 196 2.63 3.92 8.83
CA LEU A 196 2.13 4.11 7.47
C LEU A 196 3.23 3.75 6.48
N LEU A 197 2.88 2.93 5.48
CA LEU A 197 3.78 2.59 4.38
C LEU A 197 3.35 3.23 3.06
N LEU A 198 2.04 3.22 2.77
CA LEU A 198 1.50 3.75 1.52
C LEU A 198 0.05 4.20 1.72
N ASP A 199 -0.33 5.33 1.14
CA ASP A 199 -1.72 5.81 1.12
C ASP A 199 -2.44 5.37 -0.18
N TYR A 200 -3.78 5.47 -0.17
CA TYR A 200 -4.64 5.25 -1.32
C TYR A 200 -4.59 3.85 -1.94
N VAL A 201 -4.24 2.81 -1.18
CA VAL A 201 -4.37 1.42 -1.64
C VAL A 201 -5.82 1.11 -2.00
N GLN A 202 -6.00 0.46 -3.14
CA GLN A 202 -7.32 0.13 -3.67
C GLN A 202 -7.93 -1.03 -2.87
N PRO A 203 -9.10 -0.84 -2.24
CA PRO A 203 -9.81 -1.94 -1.59
C PRO A 203 -10.49 -2.86 -2.61
N PRO A 204 -10.74 -4.15 -2.27
CA PRO A 204 -11.45 -5.11 -3.12
C PRO A 204 -12.81 -4.60 -3.59
N ALA A 205 -13.53 -3.86 -2.75
CA ALA A 205 -14.82 -3.25 -3.09
C ALA A 205 -14.76 -2.28 -4.28
N LEU A 206 -13.58 -1.75 -4.60
CA LEU A 206 -13.35 -0.81 -5.68
C LEU A 206 -12.54 -1.45 -6.83
N ALA A 207 -12.14 -2.71 -6.69
CA ALA A 207 -11.42 -3.50 -7.68
C ALA A 207 -12.39 -4.18 -8.67
N LEU A 208 -11.85 -4.74 -9.76
CA LEU A 208 -12.64 -5.52 -10.70
C LEU A 208 -12.92 -6.91 -10.10
N PRO A 209 -14.05 -7.56 -10.45
CA PRO A 209 -14.28 -8.94 -10.07
C PRO A 209 -13.13 -9.84 -10.56
N GLY A 210 -12.58 -10.67 -9.67
CA GLY A 210 -11.44 -11.54 -9.97
C GLY A 210 -10.07 -10.87 -9.88
N THR A 211 -9.98 -9.63 -9.38
CA THR A 211 -8.68 -9.01 -9.07
C THR A 211 -7.97 -9.85 -7.99
N PRO A 212 -6.69 -10.21 -8.18
CA PRO A 212 -5.94 -10.96 -7.17
C PRO A 212 -5.90 -10.23 -5.81
N PRO A 213 -5.91 -10.95 -4.68
CA PRO A 213 -5.84 -10.32 -3.36
C PRO A 213 -4.49 -9.65 -3.15
N LEU A 214 -4.44 -8.64 -2.28
CA LEU A 214 -3.24 -7.81 -2.05
C LEU A 214 -1.99 -8.65 -1.73
N PHE A 215 -2.17 -9.75 -1.01
CA PHE A 215 -1.10 -10.69 -0.68
C PHE A 215 -1.52 -12.10 -1.04
N THR A 216 -0.60 -12.87 -1.64
CA THR A 216 -0.72 -14.33 -1.73
C THR A 216 0.55 -14.99 -1.21
N VAL A 217 0.38 -16.10 -0.51
CA VAL A 217 1.46 -16.84 0.11
C VAL A 217 1.40 -18.28 -0.39
N THR A 218 2.29 -18.61 -1.32
CA THR A 218 2.22 -19.89 -2.04
C THR A 218 3.32 -20.83 -1.58
N ASN A 219 2.96 -22.08 -1.31
CA ASN A 219 3.91 -23.19 -1.22
C ASN A 219 4.19 -23.74 -2.62
N LEU A 220 5.36 -23.41 -3.16
CA LEU A 220 5.78 -23.76 -4.52
C LEU A 220 6.00 -25.27 -4.72
N ASN A 221 6.23 -26.02 -3.64
CA ASN A 221 6.45 -27.47 -3.72
C ASN A 221 5.16 -28.30 -3.63
N GLY A 222 4.01 -27.68 -3.33
CA GLY A 222 2.72 -28.38 -3.18
C GLY A 222 2.64 -29.43 -2.06
N GLY A 223 3.70 -29.56 -1.25
CA GLY A 223 3.81 -30.51 -0.15
C GLY A 223 3.47 -29.91 1.22
N PRO A 224 3.88 -30.54 2.34
CA PRO A 224 3.72 -29.92 3.66
C PRO A 224 4.50 -28.60 3.71
N TRP A 225 3.97 -27.64 4.45
CA TRP A 225 4.62 -26.34 4.64
C TRP A 225 6.00 -26.52 5.29
N ARG A 226 7.05 -26.14 4.57
CA ARG A 226 8.44 -26.21 5.03
C ARG A 226 9.09 -24.86 4.84
N GLN A 227 9.77 -24.37 5.87
CA GLN A 227 10.53 -23.13 5.83
C GLN A 227 11.89 -23.38 5.15
N THR A 228 11.89 -23.83 3.90
CA THR A 228 13.11 -24.07 3.11
C THR A 228 13.26 -22.97 2.06
N PRO A 229 14.48 -22.47 1.78
CA PRO A 229 14.69 -21.54 0.68
C PRO A 229 14.24 -22.14 -0.65
N GLY A 230 13.35 -21.44 -1.38
CA GLY A 230 12.78 -21.93 -2.64
C GLY A 230 11.38 -22.52 -2.52
N ASP A 231 10.93 -22.91 -1.33
CA ASP A 231 9.65 -23.61 -1.15
C ASP A 231 8.47 -22.65 -1.00
N ILE A 232 8.72 -21.42 -0.55
CA ILE A 232 7.68 -20.43 -0.25
C ILE A 232 7.90 -19.20 -1.12
N SER A 233 6.85 -18.74 -1.79
CA SER A 233 6.80 -17.42 -2.43
C SER A 233 5.74 -16.55 -1.78
N VAL A 234 6.07 -15.28 -1.60
CA VAL A 234 5.11 -14.24 -1.23
C VAL A 234 4.94 -13.33 -2.43
N THR A 235 3.71 -13.11 -2.84
CA THR A 235 3.37 -12.18 -3.92
C THR A 235 2.57 -11.01 -3.38
N VAL A 236 2.95 -9.81 -3.82
CA VAL A 236 2.24 -8.57 -3.52
C VAL A 236 1.56 -8.10 -4.80
N ASN A 237 0.23 -7.97 -4.78
CA ASN A 237 -0.59 -7.48 -5.88
C ASN A 237 -1.11 -6.09 -5.53
N LEU A 238 -0.38 -5.05 -5.91
CA LEU A 238 -0.69 -3.69 -5.48
C LEU A 238 -1.39 -2.90 -6.58
N ALA A 239 -2.50 -2.27 -6.20
CA ALA A 239 -3.09 -1.17 -6.93
C ALA A 239 -3.39 -0.02 -5.96
N VAL A 240 -3.21 1.20 -6.44
CA VAL A 240 -3.57 2.41 -5.71
C VAL A 240 -4.63 3.17 -6.49
N SER A 241 -5.54 3.81 -5.78
CA SER A 241 -6.61 4.60 -6.36
C SER A 241 -6.94 5.81 -5.50
N ARG A 242 -6.92 6.98 -6.11
CA ARG A 242 -7.22 8.26 -5.45
C ARG A 242 -8.28 9.01 -6.23
N ARG A 243 -9.26 9.56 -5.54
CA ARG A 243 -10.23 10.49 -6.08
C ARG A 243 -9.63 11.89 -6.11
N ILE A 244 -9.50 12.46 -7.31
CA ILE A 244 -9.04 13.82 -7.54
C ILE A 244 -10.21 14.61 -8.15
N GLY A 245 -10.81 15.50 -7.34
CA GLY A 245 -12.04 16.19 -7.70
C GLY A 245 -13.22 15.21 -7.89
N ARG A 246 -13.68 15.04 -9.14
CA ARG A 246 -14.81 14.16 -9.48
C ARG A 246 -14.38 12.84 -10.12
N GLN A 247 -13.10 12.61 -10.32
CA GLN A 247 -12.59 11.45 -11.04
C GLN A 247 -11.77 10.55 -10.11
N ASP A 248 -11.86 9.24 -10.32
CA ASP A 248 -10.99 8.27 -9.70
C ASP A 248 -9.80 7.99 -10.61
N VAL A 249 -8.61 8.23 -10.06
CA VAL A 249 -7.33 7.92 -10.69
C VAL A 249 -6.87 6.60 -10.11
N THR A 250 -6.70 5.57 -10.95
CA THR A 250 -6.23 4.25 -10.53
C THR A 250 -4.91 3.91 -11.21
N VAL A 251 -3.98 3.33 -10.44
CA VAL A 251 -2.67 2.88 -10.89
C VAL A 251 -2.44 1.44 -10.40
N PRO A 252 -2.10 0.49 -11.29
CA PRO A 252 -2.03 0.65 -12.74
C PRO A 252 -3.41 0.96 -13.36
N ASN A 253 -3.41 1.48 -14.60
CA ASN A 253 -4.66 1.83 -15.27
C ASN A 253 -5.53 0.58 -15.42
N ARG A 254 -6.84 0.70 -15.16
CA ARG A 254 -7.75 -0.45 -15.27
C ARG A 254 -7.85 -0.88 -16.74
N GLY A 255 -7.32 -2.06 -17.04
CA GLY A 255 -7.54 -2.75 -18.30
C GLY A 255 -8.92 -3.40 -18.37
N ALA A 256 -9.14 -4.22 -19.40
CA ALA A 256 -10.34 -5.07 -19.50
C ALA A 256 -10.25 -6.29 -18.58
N ASP A 257 -9.06 -6.64 -18.12
CA ASP A 257 -8.75 -7.82 -17.33
C ASP A 257 -8.40 -7.46 -15.87
N ALA A 258 -8.85 -8.30 -14.94
CA ALA A 258 -8.63 -8.08 -13.53
C ALA A 258 -7.16 -8.27 -13.12
N ALA A 259 -6.41 -9.13 -13.83
CA ALA A 259 -4.98 -9.35 -13.59
C ALA A 259 -4.14 -8.11 -13.97
N GLY A 260 -4.44 -7.45 -15.09
CA GLY A 260 -3.80 -6.20 -15.49
C GLY A 260 -4.13 -4.98 -14.62
N SER A 261 -5.09 -5.11 -13.69
CA SER A 261 -5.49 -4.01 -12.79
C SER A 261 -4.58 -3.84 -11.56
N VAL A 262 -3.59 -4.72 -11.38
CA VAL A 262 -2.63 -4.69 -10.26
C VAL A 262 -1.20 -4.80 -10.77
N THR A 263 -0.26 -4.16 -10.07
CA THR A 263 1.16 -4.44 -10.25
C THR A 263 1.55 -5.60 -9.35
N THR A 264 1.98 -6.70 -9.96
CA THR A 264 2.29 -7.96 -9.26
C THR A 264 3.79 -8.09 -9.07
N VAL A 265 4.24 -8.29 -7.84
CA VAL A 265 5.65 -8.59 -7.53
C VAL A 265 5.74 -9.79 -6.60
N GLY A 266 6.34 -10.87 -7.10
CA GLY A 266 6.64 -12.08 -6.34
C GLY A 266 8.05 -12.07 -5.77
N THR A 267 8.23 -12.62 -4.58
CA THR A 267 9.54 -12.84 -3.96
C THR A 267 9.62 -14.19 -3.28
N VAL A 268 10.80 -14.79 -3.34
CA VAL A 268 11.16 -16.02 -2.62
C VAL A 268 12.14 -15.62 -1.53
N PRO A 269 11.77 -15.73 -0.24
CA PRO A 269 12.67 -15.35 0.84
C PRO A 269 13.93 -16.22 0.88
N ARG A 270 15.07 -15.58 1.15
CA ARG A 270 16.40 -16.20 1.04
C ARG A 270 16.90 -16.82 2.34
N ASN A 271 16.33 -16.44 3.47
CA ASN A 271 16.83 -16.83 4.79
C ASN A 271 15.95 -17.89 5.48
N LEU A 272 15.00 -18.47 4.75
CA LEU A 272 14.11 -19.51 5.31
C LEU A 272 14.93 -20.66 5.91
N GLY A 273 14.47 -21.15 7.07
CA GLY A 273 15.08 -22.28 7.75
C GLY A 273 16.37 -21.95 8.50
N LYS A 274 16.75 -20.67 8.58
CA LYS A 274 17.91 -20.20 9.37
C LYS A 274 17.57 -19.83 10.81
N LEU A 275 16.30 -19.97 11.22
CA LEU A 275 15.96 -19.88 12.64
C LEU A 275 16.51 -21.10 13.39
N PRO A 276 17.03 -20.92 14.62
CA PRO A 276 17.44 -22.04 15.44
C PRO A 276 16.22 -22.90 15.81
N ASN A 277 16.43 -24.20 15.83
CA ASN A 277 15.43 -25.18 16.28
C ASN A 277 15.15 -25.05 17.78
#